data_AF-A0A938EYJ4-F1
#
_entry.id   AF-A0A938EYJ4-F1
#
_cell.length_a   1.000
_cell.length_b   1.000
_cell.length_c   1.000
_cell.angle_alpha   90.00
_cell.angle_beta   90.00
_cell.angle_gamma   90.00
#
_symmetry.space_group_name_H-M   'P 1'
#
loop_
_entity.id
_entity.type
_entity.pdbx_description
1 polymer ?
#
loop_
_entity_poly.entity_id
_entity_poly.type
_entity_poly.pdbx_seq_one_letter_code
_entity_poly.pdbx_strand_id
1 'polypeptide(L)' 'SGRNPVTPWGKPTLGYKTRKKNKASNKFIIRRRKK' A
#
# COMPACT_ATOMS: atom_id res chain seq x y z
N SER A 1 14.86 -11.94 -16.95
CA SER A 1 14.74 -10.49 -17.26
C SER A 1 13.33 -10.05 -16.96
N GLY A 2 13.12 -9.20 -15.97
CA GLY A 2 11.77 -8.72 -15.68
C GLY A 2 11.80 -7.67 -14.59
N ARG A 3 11.54 -6.43 -14.97
CA ARG A 3 11.34 -5.32 -14.03
C ARG A 3 10.22 -5.71 -13.06
N ASN A 4 10.33 -5.33 -11.79
CA ASN A 4 9.23 -5.51 -10.83
C ASN A 4 7.93 -4.97 -11.44
N PRO A 5 6.79 -5.66 -11.31
CA PRO A 5 5.55 -5.23 -11.93
C PRO A 5 5.14 -3.87 -11.38
N VAL A 6 4.90 -2.94 -12.30
CA VAL A 6 4.48 -1.58 -12.03
C VAL A 6 3.13 -1.31 -12.66
N THR A 7 2.42 -0.35 -12.09
CA THR A 7 1.27 0.29 -12.74
C THR A 7 1.70 0.99 -14.04
N PRO A 8 0.77 1.33 -14.95
CA PRO A 8 1.07 2.12 -16.14
C PRO A 8 1.78 3.46 -15.87
N TRP A 9 1.69 3.96 -14.64
CA TRP A 9 2.31 5.22 -14.18
C TRP A 9 3.58 5.01 -13.36
N GLY A 10 4.15 3.80 -13.35
CA GLY A 10 5.45 3.52 -12.74
C GLY A 10 5.45 3.25 -11.23
N LYS A 11 4.28 3.29 -10.55
CA LYS A 11 4.20 2.90 -9.12
C LYS A 11 4.29 1.37 -8.96
N PRO A 12 4.98 0.83 -7.94
CA PRO A 12 5.07 -0.60 -7.71
C PRO A 12 3.70 -1.23 -7.38
N THR A 13 3.38 -2.37 -8.00
CA THR A 13 2.10 -3.06 -7.80
C THR A 13 2.14 -4.03 -6.61
N LEU A 14 3.31 -4.59 -6.31
CA LEU A 14 3.48 -5.60 -5.27
C LEU A 14 4.11 -5.00 -4.01
N GLY A 15 3.52 -5.29 -2.84
CA GLY A 15 4.08 -4.94 -1.52
C GLY A 15 3.99 -3.46 -1.11
N TYR A 16 3.68 -2.55 -2.04
CA TYR A 16 3.62 -1.12 -1.75
C TYR A 16 2.33 -0.74 -0.99
N LYS A 17 2.48 -0.22 0.23
CA LYS A 17 1.36 0.29 1.03
C LYS A 17 0.95 1.67 0.52
N THR A 18 -0.25 1.76 -0.06
CA THR A 18 -0.79 3.01 -0.63
C THR A 18 -1.57 3.87 0.36
N ARG A 19 -1.85 3.37 1.56
CA ARG A 19 -2.61 4.13 2.58
C ARG A 19 -1.79 5.30 3.13
N LYS A 20 -2.39 6.51 3.14
CA LYS A 20 -1.80 7.70 3.76
C LYS A 20 -1.47 7.45 5.25
N LYS A 21 -0.25 7.78 5.65
CA LYS A 21 0.27 7.52 7.00
C LYS A 21 -0.48 8.25 8.11
N ASN A 22 -0.97 9.47 7.86
CA ASN A 22 -1.55 10.36 8.88
C ASN A 22 -3.07 10.57 8.67
N LYS A 23 -3.81 9.53 8.26
CA LYS A 23 -5.27 9.64 8.13
C LYS A 23 -5.91 9.69 9.52
N ALA A 24 -6.80 10.65 9.78
CA ALA A 24 -7.47 10.80 11.08
C ALA A 24 -8.18 9.53 11.55
N SER A 25 -8.72 8.73 10.62
CA SER A 25 -9.37 7.44 10.94
C SER A 25 -8.41 6.37 11.46
N ASN A 26 -7.09 6.58 11.41
CA ASN A 26 -6.12 5.66 12.02
C ASN A 26 -6.34 5.52 13.53
N LYS A 27 -6.89 6.54 14.21
CA LYS A 27 -7.21 6.48 15.65
C LYS A 27 -8.26 5.43 16.01
N PHE A 28 -9.03 4.98 15.02
CA PHE A 28 -10.07 3.97 15.20
C PHE A 28 -9.67 2.58 14.69
N ILE A 29 -8.43 2.40 14.18
CA ILE A 29 -7.97 1.11 13.66
C ILE A 29 -7.26 0.34 14.77
N ILE A 30 -7.91 -0.72 15.26
CA ILE A 30 -7.36 -1.60 16.31
C ILE A 30 -6.35 -2.60 15.72
N ARG A 31 -6.67 -3.23 14.57
CA ARG A 31 -5.78 -4.19 13.89
C ARG A 31 -5.88 -4.06 12.38
N ARG A 32 -4.77 -4.35 11.68
CA ARG A 32 -4.77 -4.45 10.21
C ARG A 32 -5.24 -5.85 9.77
N ARG A 33 -5.79 -5.95 8.56
CA ARG A 33 -6.16 -7.25 7.97
C ARG A 33 -4.91 -8.12 7.87
N LYS A 34 -4.96 -9.33 8.44
CA LYS A 34 -3.94 -10.36 8.18
C LYS A 34 -4.10 -10.85 6.72
N LYS A 35 -3.05 -11.47 6.19
CA LYS A 35 -3.13 -12.12 4.89
C LYS A 35 -4.15 -13.26 4.96
#